data_AF-A0A642C287-F1
#
_entry.id   AF-A0A642C287-F1
#
_cell.length_a   1.000
_cell.length_b   1.000
_cell.length_c   1.000
_cell.angle_alpha   90.00
_cell.angle_beta   90.00
_cell.angle_gamma   90.00
#
_symmetry.space_group_name_H-M   'P 1'
#
loop_
_entity.id
_entity.type
_entity.pdbx_description
1 polymer ?
#
loop_
_entity_poly.entity_id
_entity_poly.type
_entity_poly.pdbx_seq_one_letter_code
_entity_poly.pdbx_strand_id
1 'polypeptide(L)' 'EISAPKNSDANRYIRSLNYNGKNYTKNYLNHFDLLKGGRLVFDMDNKPNKGRGINESDFPYSFSRDNK' A
#
# COMPACT_ATOMS: atom_id res chain seq x y z
N GLU A 1 12.21 -3.65 -6.57
CA GLU A 1 11.33 -4.49 -7.43
C GLU A 1 9.87 -4.24 -7.06
N ILE A 2 9.00 -4.16 -8.07
CA ILE A 2 7.55 -4.05 -7.91
C ILE A 2 6.93 -5.24 -8.63
N SER A 3 6.06 -6.00 -7.94
CA SER A 3 5.44 -7.21 -8.47
C SER A 3 3.95 -7.23 -8.19
N ALA A 4 3.16 -7.48 -9.22
CA ALA A 4 1.69 -7.57 -9.15
C ALA A 4 1.20 -8.67 -10.11
N PRO A 5 1.50 -9.95 -9.86
CA PRO A 5 1.34 -11.03 -10.84
C PRO A 5 -0.12 -11.31 -11.23
N LYS A 6 -1.08 -10.94 -10.37
CA LYS A 6 -2.52 -11.10 -10.64
C LYS A 6 -3.16 -9.87 -11.30
N ASN A 7 -2.38 -8.84 -11.62
CA ASN A 7 -2.91 -7.65 -12.26
C ASN A 7 -3.53 -8.00 -13.62
N SER A 8 -4.75 -7.52 -13.86
CA SER A 8 -5.49 -7.75 -15.11
C SER A 8 -6.63 -6.74 -15.21
N ASP A 9 -7.32 -6.71 -16.37
CA ASP A 9 -8.50 -5.86 -16.55
C ASP A 9 -9.60 -6.14 -15.54
N ALA A 10 -9.70 -7.37 -15.03
CA ALA A 10 -10.64 -7.75 -13.99
C ALA A 10 -10.12 -7.44 -12.57
N ASN A 11 -8.81 -7.61 -12.32
CA ASN A 11 -8.22 -7.51 -10.99
C ASN A 11 -7.57 -6.15 -10.75
N ARG A 12 -8.39 -5.13 -10.49
CA ARG A 12 -7.94 -3.73 -10.33
C ARG A 12 -7.74 -3.29 -8.88
N TYR A 13 -8.20 -4.07 -7.91
CA TYR A 13 -8.15 -3.70 -6.50
C TYR A 13 -6.96 -4.34 -5.79
N ILE A 14 -6.30 -3.58 -4.92
CA ILE A 14 -5.25 -4.11 -4.04
C ILE A 14 -5.92 -4.77 -2.85
N ARG A 15 -5.82 -6.10 -2.74
CA ARG A 15 -6.27 -6.84 -1.56
C ARG A 15 -5.30 -6.65 -0.39
N SER A 16 -4.00 -6.75 -0.65
CA SER A 16 -2.93 -6.52 0.33
C SER A 16 -1.64 -6.09 -0.36
N LEU A 17 -0.74 -5.48 0.41
CA LEU A 17 0.60 -5.12 -0.03
C LEU A 17 1.60 -5.70 0.96
N ASN A 18 2.61 -6.39 0.46
CA ASN A 18 3.76 -6.83 1.21
C ASN A 18 4.97 -5.96 0.84
N TYR A 19 5.62 -5.37 1.84
CA TYR A 19 6.86 -4.62 1.68
C TYR A 19 7.98 -5.33 2.46
N ASN A 20 8.98 -5.86 1.74
CA ASN A 20 10.14 -6.55 2.31
C ASN A 20 9.74 -7.69 3.29
N GLY A 21 8.74 -8.49 2.91
CA GLY A 21 8.25 -9.63 3.68
C GLY A 21 7.18 -9.25 4.71
N LYS A 22 6.92 -7.96 4.98
CA LYS A 22 5.97 -7.51 6.00
C LYS A 22 4.68 -6.97 5.38
N ASN A 23 3.55 -7.25 6.03
CA ASN A 23 2.27 -6.67 5.64
C ASN A 23 2.31 -5.13 5.76
N TYR A 24 1.81 -4.44 4.74
CA TYR A 24 1.85 -2.99 4.62
C TYR A 24 0.45 -2.45 4.31
N THR A 25 -0.13 -1.74 5.27
CA THR A 25 -1.52 -1.26 5.22
C THR A 25 -1.65 0.19 4.77
N LYS A 26 -0.58 0.98 4.86
CA LYS A 26 -0.59 2.41 4.56
C LYS A 26 -0.92 2.69 3.10
N ASN A 27 -1.49 3.86 2.85
CA ASN A 27 -1.86 4.33 1.52
C ASN A 27 -0.81 5.24 0.88
N TYR A 28 0.39 5.28 1.46
CA TYR A 28 1.53 6.05 0.95
C TYR A 28 2.79 5.21 1.07
N LEU A 29 3.86 5.64 0.42
CA LEU A 29 5.21 5.09 0.58
C LEU A 29 6.14 6.24 0.98
N ASN A 30 7.05 5.97 1.91
CA ASN A 30 8.03 6.97 2.32
C ASN A 30 9.20 6.99 1.31
N HIS A 31 9.58 8.19 0.86
CA HIS A 31 10.67 8.37 -0.11
C HIS A 31 12.00 7.74 0.38
N PHE A 32 12.38 7.97 1.64
CA PHE A 32 13.62 7.45 2.21
C PHE A 32 13.62 5.93 2.35
N ASP A 33 12.46 5.31 2.54
CA ASP A 33 12.38 3.85 2.56
C ASP A 33 12.51 3.26 1.15
N LEU A 34 11.96 3.92 0.13
CA LEU A 34 12.15 3.50 -1.26
C LEU A 34 13.61 3.59 -1.70
N LEU A 35 14.36 4.60 -1.25
CA LEU A 35 15.79 4.74 -1.55
C LEU A 35 16.65 3.60 -1.00
N LYS A 36 16.22 2.94 0.09
CA LYS A 36 16.89 1.74 0.63
C LYS A 36 16.68 0.52 -0.26
N GLY A 37 15.88 0.64 -1.31
CA GLY A 37 15.46 -0.45 -2.16
C GLY A 37 14.41 -1.35 -1.49
N GLY A 38 14.22 -2.52 -2.09
CA GLY A 38 13.29 -3.53 -1.58
C GLY A 38 12.31 -4.05 -2.61
N ARG A 39 11.37 -4.85 -2.10
CA ARG A 39 10.38 -5.58 -2.89
C ARG A 39 8.97 -5.25 -2.41
N LEU A 40 8.18 -4.70 -3.32
CA LEU A 40 6.75 -4.46 -3.13
C LEU A 40 5.97 -5.53 -3.89
N VAL A 41 5.17 -6.32 -3.17
CA VAL A 41 4.35 -7.38 -3.76
C VAL A 41 2.87 -7.06 -3.51
N PHE A 42 2.14 -6.80 -4.58
CA PHE A 42 0.72 -6.48 -4.56
C PHE A 42 -0.10 -7.75 -4.84
N ASP A 43 -1.00 -8.13 -3.91
CA ASP A 43 -2.04 -9.12 -4.18
C ASP A 43 -3.25 -8.41 -4.78
N MET A 44 -3.47 -8.62 -6.07
CA MET A 44 -4.55 -7.97 -6.84
C MET A 44 -5.82 -8.82 -6.82
N ASP A 45 -6.97 -8.16 -6.87
CA ASP A 45 -8.29 -8.78 -6.79
C ASP A 45 -9.34 -8.03 -7.63
N ASN A 46 -10.44 -8.71 -7.97
CA ASN A 46 -11.56 -8.12 -8.71
C ASN A 46 -12.61 -7.44 -7.81
N LYS A 47 -12.44 -7.57 -6.50
CA LYS A 47 -13.29 -6.92 -5.49
C LYS A 47 -12.47 -6.00 -4.58
N PRO A 48 -13.03 -4.87 -4.13
CA PRO A 48 -12.35 -3.99 -3.20
C PRO A 48 -12.20 -4.65 -1.82
N ASN A 49 -11.01 -4.55 -1.23
CA ASN A 49 -10.83 -4.84 0.19
C ASN A 49 -11.22 -3.61 1.02
N LYS A 50 -12.45 -3.60 1.54
CA LYS A 50 -12.97 -2.50 2.37
C LYS A 50 -12.32 -2.37 3.75
N GLY A 51 -11.49 -3.33 4.16
CA GLY A 51 -10.75 -3.29 5.43
C GLY A 51 -9.30 -2.80 5.30
N ARG A 52 -8.80 -2.58 4.07
CA ARG A 52 -7.41 -2.16 3.85
C ARG A 52 -7.28 -0.64 3.90
N GLY A 53 -6.33 -0.13 4.71
CA GLY A 53 -5.91 1.26 4.66
C GLY A 53 -6.97 2.25 5.16
N ILE A 54 -7.82 1.82 6.09
CA ILE A 54 -8.92 2.63 6.63
C ILE A 54 -8.61 3.25 8.00
N ASN A 55 -7.51 2.85 8.64
CA ASN A 55 -7.14 3.39 9.94
C ASN A 55 -6.48 4.76 9.78
N GLU A 56 -6.60 5.61 10.79
CA GLU A 56 -5.99 6.95 10.78
C GLU A 56 -4.47 6.91 10.51
N SER A 57 -3.78 5.88 11.02
CA SER A 57 -2.35 5.65 10.82
C SER A 57 -1.96 5.22 9.40
N ASP A 58 -2.94 4.84 8.56
CA ASP A 58 -2.74 4.46 7.17
C ASP A 58 -2.89 5.65 6.20
N PHE A 59 -3.44 6.77 6.69
CA PHE A 59 -3.62 7.98 5.90
C PHE A 59 -2.29 8.70 5.63
N PRO A 60 -2.14 9.35 4.46
CA PRO A 60 -1.00 10.19 4.19
C PRO A 60 -1.00 11.44 5.08
N TYR A 61 0.13 12.13 5.08
CA TYR A 61 0.28 13.41 5.77
C TYR A 61 -0.71 14.46 5.26
N SER A 62 -1.25 15.26 6.19
CA SER A 62 -2.05 16.45 5.91
C SER A 62 -1.71 17.52 6.95
N PHE A 63 -1.39 18.75 6.49
CA PHE A 63 -1.01 19.86 7.38
C PHE A 63 -2.08 20.19 8.43
N SER A 64 -3.38 20.10 8.07
CA SER A 64 -4.47 20.36 9.02
C SER A 64 -4.57 19.36 10.18
N ARG A 65 -3.86 18.22 10.13
CA ARG A 65 -3.77 17.22 11.21
C ARG A 65 -2.45 17.32 11.98
N ASP A 66 -1.60 18.25 11.60
CA ASP A 66 -0.29 18.47 12.20
C ASP A 66 -0.47 19.31 13.46
N ASN A 67 -0.64 18.64 14.60
CA ASN A 67 -0.71 19.30 15.89
C ASN A 67 0.71 19.69 16.30
N LYS A 68 1.09 20.94 16.05
CA LYS A 68 2.28 21.54 16.67
C LYS A 68 2.12 21.68 18.18
#